data_AF-A0A9D2R3W3-F1
#
_entry.id   AF-A0A9D2R3W3-F1
#
_cell.length_a   1.000
_cell.length_b   1.000
_cell.length_c   1.000
_cell.angle_alpha   90.00
_cell.angle_beta   90.00
_cell.angle_gamma   90.00
#
_symmetry.space_group_name_H-M   'P 1'
#
loop_
_entity.id
_entity.type
_entity.pdbx_description
1 polymer ?
#
loop_
_entity_poly.entity_id
_entity_poly.type
_entity_poly.pdbx_seq_one_letter_code
_entity_poly.pdbx_strand_id
1 'polypeptide(L)'
;MLCGVYIAEEGEYARGIGPKLSLYPNGEGDFHVHSASSYIASGGYEAAGGKLILTDEFSDEPQDIYTFEIADNKLIFLADESAEVWDYGPGTAADGMVFVYDEEQTEWYMAEDLD
;
A
#
# COMPACT_ATOMS: atom_id res chain seq x y z
N MET A 1 15.19 6.03 -1.34
CA MET A 1 14.04 5.70 -2.19
C MET A 1 13.22 4.72 -1.38
N LEU A 2 11.93 5.00 -1.19
CA LEU A 2 11.04 4.14 -0.43
C LEU A 2 10.45 3.12 -1.41
N CYS A 3 11.11 1.96 -1.56
CA CYS A 3 10.68 0.90 -2.46
C CYS A 3 10.68 -0.45 -1.71
N GLY A 4 9.83 -1.38 -2.15
CA GLY A 4 9.65 -2.69 -1.54
C GLY A 4 8.19 -3.03 -1.29
N VAL A 5 7.97 -4.19 -0.68
CA VAL A 5 6.66 -4.67 -0.26
C VAL A 5 6.45 -4.34 1.21
N TYR A 6 5.32 -3.72 1.50
CA TYR A 6 4.88 -3.37 2.84
C TYR A 6 3.56 -4.09 3.14
N ILE A 7 3.50 -4.76 4.27
CA ILE A 7 2.32 -5.51 4.74
C ILE A 7 1.90 -4.99 6.11
N ALA A 8 0.64 -5.22 6.51
CA ALA A 8 0.19 -4.87 7.86
C ALA A 8 1.12 -5.49 8.94
N GLU A 9 1.48 -4.72 9.98
CA GLU A 9 2.47 -5.09 11.00
C GLU A 9 2.06 -6.32 11.83
N GLU A 10 0.86 -6.29 12.39
CA GLU A 10 0.38 -7.31 13.33
C GLU A 10 -1.15 -7.47 13.21
N GLY A 11 -1.64 -8.66 13.59
CA GLY A 11 -3.04 -9.02 13.57
C GLY A 11 -3.27 -10.39 12.92
N GLU A 12 -4.41 -11.02 13.25
CA GLU A 12 -4.81 -12.33 12.70
C GLU A 12 -4.74 -12.38 11.16
N TYR A 13 -4.94 -11.22 10.53
CA TYR A 13 -5.13 -11.08 9.09
C TYR A 13 -3.90 -10.56 8.35
N ALA A 14 -2.89 -10.04 9.07
CA ALA A 14 -1.74 -9.34 8.49
C ALA A 14 -0.97 -10.16 7.44
N ARG A 15 -0.77 -11.46 7.70
CA ARG A 15 -0.10 -12.40 6.79
C ARG A 15 -1.11 -13.40 6.24
N GLY A 16 -1.94 -12.95 5.30
CA GLY A 16 -2.84 -13.82 4.55
C GLY A 16 -3.95 -13.09 3.82
N ILE A 17 -4.70 -12.24 4.54
CA ILE A 17 -5.82 -11.50 3.95
C ILE A 17 -5.72 -9.97 4.07
N GLY A 18 -4.76 -9.49 4.85
CA GLY A 18 -4.53 -8.07 5.08
C GLY A 18 -4.05 -7.33 3.83
N PRO A 19 -4.02 -5.99 3.89
CA PRO A 19 -3.58 -5.18 2.78
C PRO A 19 -2.09 -5.32 2.50
N LYS A 20 -1.73 -5.01 1.27
CA LYS A 20 -0.35 -5.00 0.77
C LYS A 20 -0.12 -3.75 -0.07
N LEU A 21 0.99 -3.06 0.19
CA LEU A 21 1.48 -1.96 -0.63
C LEU A 21 2.81 -2.38 -1.25
N SER A 22 2.87 -2.44 -2.58
CA SER A 22 4.10 -2.65 -3.34
C SER A 22 4.56 -1.32 -3.92
N LEU A 23 5.84 -0.96 -3.72
CA LEU A 23 6.44 0.27 -4.23
C LEU A 23 7.65 -0.06 -5.08
N TYR A 24 7.61 0.29 -6.35
CA TYR A 24 8.63 -0.07 -7.34
C TYR A 24 9.71 1.01 -7.47
N PRO A 25 10.95 0.67 -7.86
CA PRO A 25 12.04 1.63 -8.02
C PRO A 25 11.82 2.67 -9.13
N ASN A 26 10.91 2.40 -10.08
CA ASN A 26 10.56 3.29 -11.18
C ASN A 26 9.57 4.42 -10.77
N GLY A 27 9.08 4.42 -9.52
CA GLY A 27 8.11 5.39 -9.03
C GLY A 27 6.64 4.96 -9.17
N GLU A 28 6.37 3.72 -9.57
CA GLU A 28 5.03 3.13 -9.58
C GLU A 28 4.75 2.35 -8.29
N GLY A 29 3.49 2.18 -7.94
CA GLY A 29 3.08 1.38 -6.80
C GLY A 29 1.71 0.75 -6.98
N ASP A 30 1.48 -0.33 -6.25
CA ASP A 30 0.23 -1.05 -6.20
C ASP A 30 -0.25 -1.16 -4.75
N PHE A 31 -1.49 -0.76 -4.50
CA PHE A 31 -2.12 -0.91 -3.20
C PHE A 31 -3.32 -1.83 -3.25
N HIS A 32 -3.19 -2.97 -2.59
CA HIS A 32 -4.24 -3.94 -2.41
C HIS A 32 -4.82 -3.77 -1.01
N VAL A 33 -6.03 -3.19 -0.92
CA VAL A 33 -6.67 -2.84 0.37
C VAL A 33 -7.10 -4.05 1.21
N HIS A 34 -7.26 -5.21 0.59
CA HIS A 34 -7.60 -6.49 1.20
C HIS A 34 -7.42 -7.61 0.17
N SER A 35 -7.00 -8.81 0.57
CA SER A 35 -6.73 -9.89 -0.40
C SER A 35 -7.94 -10.34 -1.21
N ALA A 36 -9.16 -10.17 -0.67
CA ALA A 36 -10.42 -10.47 -1.35
C ALA A 36 -10.89 -9.34 -2.29
N SER A 37 -10.22 -8.19 -2.30
CA SER A 37 -10.53 -7.12 -3.24
C SER A 37 -10.11 -7.52 -4.64
N SER A 38 -11.02 -7.40 -5.61
CA SER A 38 -10.65 -7.48 -7.04
C SER A 38 -10.06 -6.17 -7.57
N TYR A 39 -10.16 -5.10 -6.79
CA TYR A 39 -9.62 -3.79 -7.11
C TYR A 39 -8.23 -3.62 -6.46
N ILE A 40 -7.30 -3.11 -7.25
CA ILE A 40 -5.94 -2.75 -6.87
C ILE A 40 -5.76 -1.31 -7.36
N ALA A 41 -5.48 -0.40 -6.43
CA ALA A 41 -5.13 0.97 -6.79
C ALA A 41 -3.70 0.97 -7.32
N SER A 42 -3.48 1.48 -8.53
CA SER A 42 -2.19 1.36 -9.22
C SER A 42 -1.83 2.66 -9.92
N GLY A 43 -0.58 3.09 -9.79
CA GLY A 43 -0.10 4.29 -10.46
C GLY A 43 1.16 4.88 -9.81
N GLY A 44 1.42 6.16 -10.05
CA GLY A 44 2.59 6.84 -9.53
C GLY A 44 2.52 7.10 -8.02
N TYR A 45 3.66 6.96 -7.32
CA TYR A 45 3.79 7.38 -5.93
C TYR A 45 4.86 8.46 -5.73
N GLU A 46 4.62 9.33 -4.75
CA GLU A 46 5.59 10.31 -4.29
C GLU A 46 5.77 10.24 -2.78
N ALA A 47 7.01 10.33 -2.31
CA ALA A 47 7.35 10.39 -0.89
C ALA A 47 8.00 11.73 -0.56
N ALA A 48 7.25 12.63 0.08
CA ALA A 48 7.70 13.97 0.44
C ALA A 48 7.03 14.46 1.73
N GLY A 49 7.73 15.31 2.49
CA GLY A 49 7.15 15.96 3.67
C GLY A 49 6.69 15.00 4.79
N GLY A 50 7.27 13.80 4.87
CA GLY A 50 6.86 12.78 5.84
C GLY A 50 5.62 11.98 5.44
N LYS A 51 5.16 12.12 4.20
CA LYS A 51 4.04 11.35 3.65
C LYS A 51 4.47 10.60 2.39
N LEU A 52 3.80 9.48 2.16
CA LEU A 52 3.74 8.81 0.87
C LEU A 52 2.33 8.98 0.31
N ILE A 53 2.23 9.38 -0.94
CA ILE A 53 0.97 9.52 -1.67
C ILE A 53 1.06 8.60 -2.89
N LEU A 54 0.17 7.63 -2.97
CA LEU A 54 -0.06 6.83 -4.18
C LEU A 54 -1.26 7.42 -4.92
N THR A 55 -1.09 7.67 -6.21
CA THR A 55 -2.16 8.13 -7.10
C THR A 55 -2.64 6.94 -7.91
N ASP A 56 -3.92 6.58 -7.80
CA ASP A 56 -4.53 5.60 -8.69
C ASP A 56 -4.82 6.27 -10.05
N GLU A 57 -4.13 5.81 -11.08
CA GLU A 57 -4.27 6.35 -12.43
C GLU A 57 -5.40 5.67 -13.21
N PHE A 58 -5.99 4.60 -12.66
CA PHE A 58 -7.03 3.80 -13.31
C PHE A 58 -8.43 3.99 -12.70
N SER A 59 -8.59 4.92 -11.75
CA SER A 59 -9.89 5.25 -11.16
C SER A 59 -10.81 5.96 -12.17
N ASP A 60 -12.12 5.68 -12.11
CA ASP A 60 -13.14 6.35 -12.94
C ASP A 60 -13.45 7.80 -12.49
N GLU A 61 -13.08 8.14 -11.25
CA GLU A 61 -13.19 9.48 -10.63
C GLU A 61 -11.87 10.27 -10.82
N PRO A 62 -11.84 11.61 -10.58
CA PRO A 62 -10.59 12.37 -10.60
C PRO A 62 -9.59 11.80 -9.58
N GLN A 63 -8.68 10.95 -10.07
CA GLN A 63 -7.52 10.32 -9.41
C GLN A 63 -7.72 10.06 -7.91
N ASP A 64 -8.14 8.84 -7.57
CA ASP A 64 -8.15 8.38 -6.19
C ASP A 64 -6.73 8.43 -5.59
N ILE A 65 -6.60 8.96 -4.39
CA ILE A 65 -5.33 9.09 -3.68
C ILE A 65 -5.31 8.20 -2.44
N TYR A 66 -4.17 7.59 -2.15
CA TYR A 66 -3.96 6.80 -0.95
C TYR A 66 -2.74 7.33 -0.21
N THR A 67 -2.98 7.83 1.01
CA THR A 67 -2.00 8.57 1.79
C THR A 67 -1.51 7.75 2.97
N PHE A 68 -0.20 7.76 3.18
CA PHE A 68 0.46 7.10 4.30
C PHE A 68 1.39 8.10 5.00
N GLU A 69 1.39 8.11 6.33
CA GLU A 69 2.43 8.77 7.12
C GLU A 69 3.69 7.88 7.14
N ILE A 70 4.86 8.49 6.95
CA ILE A 70 6.16 7.83 7.06
C ILE A 70 6.68 8.05 8.48
N ALA A 71 6.68 6.99 9.30
CA ALA A 71 7.12 7.05 10.70
C ALA A 71 8.01 5.85 11.05
N ASP A 72 9.25 6.10 11.51
CA ASP A 72 10.18 5.06 12.00
C ASP A 72 10.32 3.82 11.10
N ASN A 73 10.52 4.05 9.79
CA ASN A 73 10.59 3.01 8.73
C ASN A 73 9.30 2.20 8.52
N LYS A 74 8.17 2.70 9.02
CA LYS A 74 6.83 2.16 8.81
C LYS A 74 6.01 3.14 7.99
N LEU A 75 4.91 2.62 7.45
CA LEU A 75 3.88 3.40 6.79
C LEU A 75 2.58 3.28 7.58
N ILE A 76 1.97 4.39 7.94
CA ILE A 76 0.70 4.41 8.67
C ILE A 76 -0.36 4.90 7.71
N PHE A 77 -1.36 4.07 7.39
CA PHE A 77 -2.41 4.44 6.46
C PHE A 77 -3.33 5.53 7.06
N LEU A 78 -3.55 6.60 6.29
CA LEU A 78 -4.39 7.73 6.68
C LEU A 78 -5.69 7.69 5.88
N ALA A 79 -6.73 7.04 6.40
CA ALA A 79 -7.95 6.81 5.64
C ALA A 79 -8.73 8.12 5.40
N ASP A 80 -8.68 9.05 6.37
CA ASP A 80 -9.32 10.37 6.25
C ASP A 80 -8.68 11.28 5.18
N GLU A 81 -7.46 10.94 4.74
CA GLU A 81 -6.72 11.62 3.67
C GLU A 81 -6.62 10.78 2.39
N SER A 82 -7.40 9.70 2.30
CA SER A 82 -7.40 8.78 1.17
C SER A 82 -8.78 8.70 0.52
N ALA A 83 -8.84 8.10 -0.66
CA ALA A 83 -10.07 7.67 -1.29
C ALA A 83 -10.81 6.64 -0.41
N GLU A 84 -12.11 6.48 -0.66
CA GLU A 84 -12.96 5.57 0.10
C GLU A 84 -12.48 4.12 -0.06
N VAL A 85 -12.08 3.49 1.05
CA VAL A 85 -11.79 2.06 1.09
C VAL A 85 -13.06 1.30 1.42
N TRP A 86 -13.51 0.45 0.50
CA TRP A 86 -14.67 -0.41 0.74
C TRP A 86 -14.36 -1.47 1.79
N ASP A 87 -15.31 -1.73 2.67
CA ASP A 87 -15.16 -2.75 3.71
C ASP A 87 -15.31 -4.17 3.11
N TYR A 88 -14.20 -4.91 3.05
CA TYR A 88 -14.15 -6.31 2.66
C TYR A 88 -14.17 -7.27 3.87
N GLY A 89 -14.39 -6.75 5.07
CA GLY A 89 -14.38 -7.47 6.33
C GLY A 89 -13.06 -7.35 7.09
N PRO A 90 -12.83 -8.23 8.07
CA PRO A 90 -11.67 -8.17 8.94
C PRO A 90 -10.35 -8.20 8.15
N GLY A 91 -9.45 -7.28 8.49
CA GLY A 91 -8.18 -7.14 7.80
C GLY A 91 -8.18 -6.17 6.63
N THR A 92 -9.31 -5.54 6.28
CA THR A 92 -9.33 -4.43 5.31
C THR A 92 -8.50 -3.25 5.83
N ALA A 93 -7.79 -2.56 4.94
CA ALA A 93 -7.05 -1.34 5.27
C ALA A 93 -7.96 -0.33 6.00
N ALA A 94 -7.48 0.18 7.12
CA ALA A 94 -8.22 1.09 7.99
C ALA A 94 -7.31 2.19 8.54
N ASP A 95 -7.90 3.30 8.97
CA ASP A 95 -7.15 4.43 9.52
C ASP A 95 -6.21 4.01 10.65
N GLY A 96 -4.98 4.52 10.63
CA GLY A 96 -3.94 4.19 11.59
C GLY A 96 -3.33 2.81 11.43
N MET A 97 -3.73 2.02 10.42
CA MET A 97 -3.13 0.71 10.18
C MET A 97 -1.65 0.86 9.80
N VAL A 98 -0.80 0.13 10.52
CA VAL A 98 0.65 0.18 10.36
C VAL A 98 1.09 -0.88 9.38
N PHE A 99 1.90 -0.48 8.41
CA PHE A 99 2.55 -1.32 7.42
C PHE A 99 4.05 -1.35 7.66
N VAL A 100 4.62 -2.55 7.66
CA VAL A 100 6.05 -2.81 7.84
C VAL A 100 6.63 -3.38 6.56
N TYR A 101 7.89 -3.08 6.31
CA TYR A 101 8.65 -3.65 5.21
C TYR A 101 8.79 -5.17 5.38
N ASP A 102 8.43 -5.92 4.34
CA ASP A 102 8.58 -7.37 4.28
C ASP A 102 9.74 -7.72 3.34
N GLU A 103 10.89 -8.06 3.93
CA GLU A 103 12.12 -8.36 3.19
C GLU A 103 11.95 -9.55 2.26
N GLU A 104 11.35 -10.64 2.75
CA GLU A 104 11.13 -11.87 1.99
C GLU A 104 10.30 -11.58 0.74
N GLN A 105 9.10 -11.00 0.88
CA GLN A 105 8.29 -10.69 -0.30
C GLN A 105 8.96 -9.67 -1.22
N THR A 106 9.70 -8.70 -0.68
CA THR A 106 10.43 -7.75 -1.52
C THR A 106 11.46 -8.45 -2.39
N GLU A 107 12.24 -9.38 -1.85
CA GLU A 107 13.23 -10.14 -2.63
C GLU A 107 12.58 -10.97 -3.73
N TRP A 108 11.44 -11.61 -3.44
CA TRP A 108 10.69 -12.39 -4.44
C TRP A 108 10.11 -11.49 -5.54
N TYR A 109 9.36 -10.45 -5.16
CA TYR A 109 8.65 -9.59 -6.11
C TYR A 109 9.60 -8.79 -7.00
N MET A 110 10.69 -8.26 -6.42
CA MET A 110 11.64 -7.42 -7.15
C MET A 110 12.64 -8.23 -7.99
N ALA A 111 12.72 -9.55 -7.79
CA ALA A 111 13.50 -10.43 -8.67
C ALA A 111 12.75 -10.74 -9.97
N GLU A 112 11.41 -10.74 -9.97
CA GLU A 112 10.59 -11.05 -11.15
C GLU A 112 10.46 -9.88 -12.15
N ASP A 113 10.68 -8.64 -11.71
CA ASP A 113 10.68 -7.43 -12.58
C ASP A 113 12.01 -7.21 -13.35
N LEU A 114 13.01 -8.08 -13.14
CA LEU A 114 14.36 -7.96 -13.73
C LEU A 114 14.64 -8.94 -14.89
N ASP A 115 13.65 -9.70 -15.36
CA ASP A 115 13.79 -10.65 -16.49
C ASP A 115 13.12 -10.15 -17.80
#